data_AF-A0A8T7K9M7-F1
#
_entry.id   AF-A0A8T7K9M7-F1
#
_cell.length_a   1.000
_cell.length_b   1.000
_cell.length_c   1.000
_cell.angle_alpha   90.00
_cell.angle_beta   90.00
_cell.angle_gamma   90.00
#
_symmetry.space_group_name_H-M   'P 1'
#
loop_
_entity.id
_entity.type
_entity.pdbx_description
1 polymer ?
#
loop_
_entity_poly.entity_id
_entity_poly.type
_entity_poly.pdbx_seq_one_letter_code
_entity_poly.pdbx_strand_id
1 'polypeptide(L)'
;MPYLQRAPQRPSSDDLTEKEMRFVEQHFVTDSEEVYIDGAPVVWAQIEEVEVVKAPGVPGLIGRLARQMIGDDRYHVGVYFGRHYEAVLPNVSFNVARFIVREVAFFAPNPVRYKGIAGLAALSGE
;
A
#
# COMPACT_ATOMS: atom_id res chain seq x y z
N MET A 1 -0.80 0.30 -18.45
CA MET A 1 -0.38 0.31 -17.03
C MET A 1 0.33 -0.99 -16.75
N PRO A 2 1.45 -0.97 -16.02
CA PRO A 2 2.16 -2.19 -15.65
C PRO A 2 1.35 -3.00 -14.64
N TYR A 3 1.71 -4.27 -14.50
CA TYR A 3 1.16 -5.15 -13.47
C TYR A 3 2.19 -5.37 -12.37
N LEU A 4 1.73 -5.60 -11.14
CA LEU A 4 2.59 -6.06 -10.06
C LEU A 4 3.22 -7.41 -10.46
N GLN A 5 4.54 -7.50 -10.39
CA GLN A 5 5.21 -8.78 -10.53
C GLN A 5 4.98 -9.60 -9.26
N ARG A 6 4.54 -10.84 -9.42
CA ARG A 6 4.30 -11.75 -8.28
C ARG A 6 5.56 -11.89 -7.43
N ALA A 7 5.43 -11.61 -6.13
CA ALA A 7 6.54 -11.75 -5.19
C ALA A 7 6.77 -13.25 -4.88
N PRO A 8 8.02 -13.76 -4.96
CA PRO A 8 8.30 -15.16 -4.70
C PRO A 8 8.31 -15.49 -3.20
N GLN A 9 8.45 -14.47 -2.36
CA GLN A 9 8.50 -14.57 -0.90
C GLN A 9 7.65 -13.48 -0.28
N ARG A 10 7.06 -13.78 0.87
CA ARG A 10 6.30 -12.80 1.65
C ARG A 10 7.23 -11.65 2.06
N PRO A 11 6.83 -10.38 1.93
CA PRO A 11 7.65 -9.26 2.39
C PRO A 11 7.91 -9.34 3.89
N SER A 12 9.14 -9.03 4.29
CA SER A 12 9.48 -8.86 5.72
C SER A 12 8.96 -7.52 6.23
N SER A 13 8.58 -7.50 7.50
CA SER A 13 8.20 -6.30 8.24
C SER A 13 9.38 -5.63 8.97
N ASP A 14 10.61 -6.15 8.79
CA ASP A 14 11.84 -5.62 9.44
C ASP A 14 12.12 -4.14 9.12
N ASP A 15 11.65 -3.66 7.96
CA ASP A 15 11.81 -2.27 7.52
C ASP A 15 10.74 -1.32 8.10
N LEU A 16 9.83 -1.84 8.95
CA LEU A 16 8.78 -1.06 9.61
C LEU A 16 9.23 -0.67 11.02
N THR A 17 9.06 0.59 11.38
CA THR A 17 9.14 1.04 12.76
C THR A 17 7.98 0.45 13.58
N GLU A 18 8.10 0.42 14.92
CA GLU A 18 7.01 -0.06 15.79
C GLU A 18 5.68 0.69 15.56
N LYS A 19 5.74 1.99 15.26
CA LYS A 19 4.55 2.79 14.97
C LYS A 19 3.88 2.36 13.66
N GLU A 20 4.68 2.06 12.64
CA GLU A 20 4.20 1.59 11.34
C GLU A 20 3.66 0.16 11.44
N MET A 21 4.32 -0.70 12.21
CA MET A 21 3.82 -2.05 12.50
C MET A 21 2.44 -1.98 13.16
N ARG A 22 2.28 -1.16 14.20
CA ARG A 22 0.97 -0.96 14.85
C ARG A 22 -0.10 -0.48 13.87
N PHE A 23 0.25 0.39 12.93
CA PHE A 23 -0.68 0.82 11.88
C PHE A 23 -1.09 -0.37 11.00
N VAL A 24 -0.12 -1.17 10.51
CA VAL A 24 -0.39 -2.34 9.68
C VAL A 24 -1.26 -3.36 10.41
N GLU A 25 -0.94 -3.67 11.66
CA GLU A 25 -1.71 -4.60 12.50
C GLU A 25 -3.16 -4.15 12.75
N GLN A 26 -3.41 -2.84 12.76
CA GLN A 26 -4.74 -2.28 13.00
C GLN A 26 -5.58 -2.15 11.72
N HIS A 27 -4.92 -1.85 10.60
CA HIS A 27 -5.59 -1.38 9.39
C HIS A 27 -5.42 -2.31 8.18
N PHE A 28 -4.49 -3.27 8.22
CA PHE A 28 -4.19 -4.18 7.11
C PHE A 28 -3.87 -5.59 7.62
N VAL A 29 -4.92 -6.33 7.98
CA VAL A 29 -4.80 -7.68 8.57
C VAL A 29 -4.95 -8.72 7.48
N THR A 30 -3.89 -9.48 7.23
CA THR A 30 -3.85 -10.51 6.18
C THR A 30 -4.27 -11.88 6.71
N ASP A 31 -5.06 -12.60 5.93
CA ASP A 31 -5.30 -14.04 6.06
C ASP A 31 -4.99 -14.75 4.72
N SER A 32 -5.12 -16.08 4.64
CA SER A 32 -4.82 -16.86 3.44
C SER A 32 -5.77 -16.60 2.27
N GLU A 33 -7.03 -16.23 2.55
CA GLU A 33 -8.06 -16.02 1.52
C GLU A 33 -8.43 -14.54 1.31
N GLU A 34 -8.30 -13.74 2.38
CA GLU A 34 -8.75 -12.35 2.42
C GLU A 34 -7.72 -11.45 3.10
N VAL A 35 -7.88 -10.15 2.89
CA VAL A 35 -7.27 -9.09 3.69
C VAL A 35 -8.34 -8.16 4.22
N TYR A 36 -8.24 -7.83 5.50
CA TYR A 36 -9.09 -6.82 6.14
C TYR A 36 -8.39 -5.47 6.04
N ILE A 37 -9.00 -4.54 5.30
CA ILE A 37 -8.53 -3.16 5.14
C ILE A 37 -9.50 -2.25 5.89
N ASP A 38 -9.04 -1.60 6.96
CA ASP A 38 -9.90 -0.83 7.89
C ASP A 38 -11.14 -1.62 8.37
N GLY A 39 -10.97 -2.94 8.57
CA GLY A 39 -12.02 -3.85 8.99
C GLY A 39 -12.96 -4.33 7.87
N ALA A 40 -12.82 -3.82 6.64
CA ALA A 40 -13.55 -4.32 5.48
C ALA A 40 -12.84 -5.53 4.85
N PRO A 41 -13.51 -6.68 4.69
CA PRO A 41 -12.90 -7.85 4.05
C PRO A 41 -12.75 -7.64 2.54
N VAL A 42 -11.57 -7.99 2.03
CA VAL A 42 -11.22 -7.94 0.61
C VAL A 42 -10.64 -9.29 0.20
N VAL A 43 -11.34 -10.02 -0.67
CA VAL A 43 -10.86 -11.30 -1.19
C VAL A 43 -9.68 -11.07 -2.12
N TRP A 44 -8.55 -11.74 -1.87
CA TRP A 44 -7.32 -11.53 -2.66
C TRP A 44 -7.53 -11.72 -4.17
N ALA A 45 -8.33 -12.70 -4.55
CA ALA A 45 -8.66 -13.00 -5.94
C ALA A 45 -9.49 -11.90 -6.64
N GLN A 46 -10.13 -11.01 -5.87
CA GLN A 46 -10.96 -9.93 -6.40
C GLN A 46 -10.20 -8.60 -6.54
N ILE A 47 -8.95 -8.51 -6.09
CA ILE A 47 -8.14 -7.30 -6.25
C ILE A 47 -7.75 -7.15 -7.73
N GLU A 48 -8.10 -6.01 -8.32
CA GLU A 48 -7.88 -5.72 -9.74
C GLU A 48 -6.79 -4.66 -9.97
N GLU A 49 -6.64 -3.74 -9.02
CA GLU A 49 -5.71 -2.63 -9.12
C GLU A 49 -5.27 -2.14 -7.75
N VAL A 50 -4.01 -1.71 -7.67
CA VAL A 50 -3.47 -0.94 -6.55
C VAL A 50 -2.98 0.40 -7.08
N GLU A 51 -3.49 1.48 -6.49
CA GLU A 51 -3.03 2.84 -6.74
C GLU A 51 -2.27 3.37 -5.53
N VAL A 52 -1.10 3.99 -5.76
CA VAL A 52 -0.37 4.71 -4.71
C VAL A 52 -0.10 6.15 -5.14
N VAL A 53 -0.72 7.08 -4.42
CA VAL A 53 -0.57 8.52 -4.65
C VAL A 53 0.15 9.19 -3.49
N LYS A 54 0.97 10.19 -3.78
CA LYS A 54 1.59 11.03 -2.75
C LYS A 54 0.53 11.95 -2.14
N ALA A 55 0.40 11.92 -0.82
CA ALA A 55 -0.52 12.78 -0.09
C ALA A 55 -0.13 14.27 -0.30
N PRO A 56 -1.10 15.16 -0.52
CA PRO A 56 -0.82 16.58 -0.70
C PRO A 56 -0.19 17.16 0.57
N GLY A 57 1.03 17.68 0.44
CA GLY A 57 1.71 18.39 1.52
C GLY A 57 1.19 19.82 1.66
N VAL A 58 1.19 20.36 2.87
CA VAL A 58 0.94 21.80 3.10
C VAL A 58 2.09 22.60 2.44
N PRO A 59 1.83 23.51 1.50
CA PRO A 59 2.88 24.37 0.96
C PRO A 59 3.29 25.46 1.96
N GLY A 60 4.50 26.02 1.81
CA GLY A 60 4.98 27.16 2.61
C GLY A 60 5.87 26.81 3.81
N LEU A 61 6.22 27.83 4.60
CA LEU A 61 7.15 27.71 5.74
C LEU A 61 6.61 26.75 6.81
N ILE A 62 5.29 26.78 7.04
CA ILE A 62 4.58 25.85 7.94
C ILE A 62 4.71 24.41 7.45
N GLY A 63 4.61 24.17 6.14
CA GLY A 63 4.82 22.84 5.55
C GLY A 63 6.26 22.33 5.60
N ARG A 64 7.24 23.24 5.66
CA ARG A 64 8.66 22.89 5.88
C ARG A 64 8.92 22.51 7.34
N LEU A 65 8.38 23.28 8.28
CA LEU A 65 8.43 22.98 9.72
C LEU A 65 7.67 21.68 10.04
N ALA A 66 6.50 21.47 9.45
CA ALA A 66 5.73 20.24 9.59
C ALA A 66 6.50 19.01 9.10
N ARG A 67 7.23 19.10 7.97
CA ARG A 67 8.12 18.01 7.51
C ARG A 67 9.26 17.72 8.49
N GLN A 68 9.85 18.76 9.09
CA GLN A 68 10.88 18.58 10.11
C GLN A 68 10.36 17.93 11.41
N MET A 69 9.07 18.09 11.72
CA MET A 69 8.46 17.54 12.95
C MET A 69 7.72 16.20 12.74
N ILE A 70 7.13 15.97 11.56
CA ILE A 70 6.23 14.84 11.26
C ILE A 70 6.91 13.78 10.36
N GLY A 71 8.07 14.09 9.79
CA GLY A 71 8.86 13.20 8.95
C GLY A 71 8.52 13.29 7.45
N ASP A 72 9.05 12.32 6.70
CA ASP A 72 9.03 12.21 5.24
C ASP A 72 7.63 12.26 4.58
N ASP A 73 7.65 12.29 3.25
CA ASP A 73 6.47 12.20 2.38
C ASP A 73 5.48 11.11 2.83
N ARG A 74 4.18 11.43 2.73
CA ARG A 74 3.08 10.52 3.04
C ARG A 74 2.37 10.08 1.77
N TYR A 75 1.72 8.92 1.83
CA TYR A 75 1.07 8.29 0.67
C TYR A 75 -0.32 7.81 1.03
N HIS A 76 -1.20 7.74 0.04
CA HIS A 76 -2.46 7.01 0.11
C HIS A 76 -2.32 5.76 -0.76
N VAL A 77 -2.69 4.60 -0.21
CA VAL A 77 -2.75 3.34 -0.95
C VAL A 77 -4.21 2.98 -1.16
N GLY A 78 -4.67 3.04 -2.40
CA GLY A 78 -6.00 2.58 -2.83
C GLY A 78 -5.91 1.15 -3.35
N VAL A 79 -6.82 0.29 -2.89
CA VAL A 79 -6.99 -1.09 -3.35
C VAL A 79 -8.37 -1.20 -3.97
N TYR A 80 -8.42 -1.45 -5.28
CA TYR A 80 -9.65 -1.59 -6.05
C TYR A 80 -9.99 -3.06 -6.27
N PHE A 81 -11.22 -3.44 -5.97
CA PHE A 81 -11.67 -4.82 -6.03
C PHE A 81 -13.15 -4.96 -6.41
N GLY A 82 -13.52 -6.14 -6.91
CA GLY A 82 -14.92 -6.47 -7.22
C GLY A 82 -15.60 -5.48 -8.17
N ARG A 83 -14.88 -4.98 -9.18
CA ARG A 83 -15.28 -3.97 -10.19
C ARG A 83 -15.71 -2.57 -9.68
N HIS A 84 -16.17 -2.43 -8.45
CA HIS A 84 -16.81 -1.19 -7.96
C HIS A 84 -16.41 -0.78 -6.54
N TYR A 85 -15.58 -1.56 -5.86
CA TYR A 85 -15.21 -1.30 -4.47
C TYR A 85 -13.78 -0.79 -4.38
N GLU A 86 -13.55 0.06 -3.39
CA GLU A 86 -12.26 0.63 -3.06
C GLU A 86 -12.10 0.59 -1.55
N ALA A 87 -10.89 0.24 -1.10
CA ALA A 87 -10.42 0.45 0.25
C ALA A 87 -9.17 1.33 0.20
N VAL A 88 -9.10 2.33 1.06
CA VAL A 88 -8.01 3.32 1.04
C VAL A 88 -7.32 3.32 2.39
N LEU A 89 -6.00 3.17 2.38
CA LEU A 89 -5.13 3.35 3.55
C LEU A 89 -4.44 4.72 3.44
N PRO A 90 -4.95 5.75 4.16
CA PRO A 90 -4.46 7.09 3.98
C PRO A 90 -3.22 7.40 4.83
N ASN A 91 -2.43 8.37 4.36
CA ASN A 91 -1.33 8.99 5.11
C ASN A 91 -0.27 8.00 5.64
N VAL A 92 -0.01 6.93 4.89
CA VAL A 92 1.01 5.95 5.23
C VAL A 92 2.41 6.44 4.85
N SER A 93 3.45 5.91 5.49
CA SER A 93 4.83 6.16 5.07
C SER A 93 5.16 5.39 3.78
N PHE A 94 6.31 5.71 3.19
CA PHE A 94 6.83 4.94 2.05
C PHE A 94 7.00 3.45 2.38
N ASN A 95 7.55 3.13 3.55
CA ASN A 95 7.81 1.75 3.95
C ASN A 95 6.52 0.96 4.16
N VAL A 96 5.49 1.58 4.74
CA VAL A 96 4.17 0.96 4.87
C VAL A 96 3.53 0.75 3.50
N ALA A 97 3.55 1.76 2.62
CA ALA A 97 3.04 1.61 1.26
C ALA A 97 3.76 0.47 0.51
N ARG A 98 5.10 0.41 0.61
CA ARG A 98 5.93 -0.63 0.02
C ARG A 98 5.58 -2.01 0.57
N PHE A 99 5.39 -2.13 1.88
CA PHE A 99 5.00 -3.38 2.53
C PHE A 99 3.64 -3.86 2.03
N ILE A 100 2.62 -2.99 2.04
CA ILE A 100 1.26 -3.31 1.58
C ILE A 100 1.24 -3.75 0.11
N VAL A 101 1.87 -2.98 -0.78
CA VAL A 101 1.91 -3.30 -2.22
C VAL A 101 2.58 -4.65 -2.45
N ARG A 102 3.64 -4.98 -1.69
CA ARG A 102 4.31 -6.28 -1.80
C ARG A 102 3.50 -7.43 -1.21
N GLU A 103 2.73 -7.20 -0.15
CA GLU A 103 1.80 -8.20 0.37
C GLU A 103 0.72 -8.52 -0.68
N VAL A 104 0.15 -7.49 -1.33
CA VAL A 104 -0.77 -7.69 -2.45
C VAL A 104 -0.10 -8.48 -3.58
N ALA A 105 1.12 -8.12 -3.97
CA ALA A 105 1.87 -8.85 -5.00
C ALA A 105 2.20 -10.31 -4.63
N PHE A 106 2.24 -10.63 -3.33
CA PHE A 106 2.49 -11.98 -2.84
C PHE A 106 1.21 -12.83 -2.80
N PHE A 107 0.15 -12.28 -2.21
CA PHE A 107 -1.10 -13.01 -1.95
C PHE A 107 -2.08 -13.02 -3.13
N ALA A 108 -2.15 -11.95 -3.92
CA ALA A 108 -3.10 -11.88 -5.03
C ALA A 108 -2.80 -12.96 -6.08
N PRO A 109 -3.74 -13.88 -6.36
CA PRO A 109 -3.50 -14.95 -7.33
C PRO A 109 -3.61 -14.47 -8.78
N ASN A 110 -4.33 -13.37 -9.01
CA ASN A 110 -4.58 -12.78 -10.32
C ASN A 110 -3.64 -11.60 -10.58
N PRO A 111 -3.36 -11.25 -11.85
CA PRO A 111 -2.59 -10.06 -12.18
C PRO A 111 -3.26 -8.79 -11.63
N VAL A 112 -2.53 -8.03 -10.81
CA VAL A 112 -2.99 -6.77 -10.22
C VAL A 112 -2.35 -5.61 -10.97
N ARG A 113 -3.17 -4.70 -11.50
CA ARG A 113 -2.67 -3.49 -12.15
C ARG A 113 -2.03 -2.57 -11.12
N TYR A 114 -0.96 -1.88 -11.51
CA TYR A 114 -0.29 -0.94 -10.63
C TYR A 114 -0.25 0.46 -11.25
N LYS A 115 -0.62 1.45 -10.43
CA LYS A 115 -0.52 2.87 -10.75
C LYS A 115 0.07 3.61 -9.56
N GLY A 116 1.24 4.21 -9.70
CA GLY A 116 1.80 4.97 -8.59
C GLY A 116 3.27 5.25 -8.75
N ILE A 117 3.89 5.63 -7.63
CA ILE A 117 5.32 5.93 -7.58
C ILE A 117 6.17 4.67 -7.84
N ALA A 118 7.36 4.84 -8.42
CA ALA A 118 8.29 3.74 -8.61
C ALA A 118 8.88 3.24 -7.27
N GLY A 119 9.39 2.00 -7.25
CA GLY A 119 10.18 1.46 -6.14
C GLY A 119 9.38 0.78 -5.01
N LEU A 120 8.05 0.75 -5.07
CA LEU A 120 7.23 0.02 -4.09
C LEU A 120 7.21 -1.49 -4.33
N ALA A 121 7.17 -1.90 -5.60
CA ALA A 121 7.27 -3.31 -5.98
C ALA A 121 7.95 -3.46 -7.34
N ALA A 122 8.36 -4.68 -7.65
CA ALA A 122 8.76 -5.04 -9.01
C ALA A 122 7.53 -5.08 -9.92
N LEU A 123 7.70 -4.66 -11.16
CA LEU A 123 6.62 -4.56 -12.14
C LEU A 123 6.90 -5.48 -13.32
N SER A 124 5.83 -5.97 -13.94
CA SER A 124 5.87 -6.80 -15.14
C SER A 124 5.05 -6.17 -16.26
N GLY A 125 5.47 -6.43 -17.50
CA GLY A 125 4.77 -5.94 -18.71
C GLY A 125 5.14 -4.52 -19.13
N GLU A 126 6.43 -4.18 -19.13
CA GLU A 126 6.96 -3.06 -19.93
C GLU A 126 7.17 -3.47 -21.39
#